data_AF-A0A2C1JPI7-F1
#
_entry.id   AF-A0A2C1JPI7-F1
#
_cell.length_a   1.000
_cell.length_b   1.000
_cell.length_c   1.000
_cell.angle_alpha   90.00
_cell.angle_beta   90.00
_cell.angle_gamma   90.00
#
_symmetry.space_group_name_H-M   'P 1'
#
loop_
_entity.id
_entity.type
_entity.pdbx_description
1 polymer ?
#
loop_
_entity_poly.entity_id
_entity_poly.type
_entity_poly.pdbx_seq_one_letter_code
_entity_poly.pdbx_strand_id
1 'polypeptide(L)'
;MKSIKMTIVFLILLSFFYTNRAVNSQSNTNGLLELTEIVQKEKITLNSWKIYIMKPVKDVTSEKDIQREIERIQKDEEGYKWDIRRDEGSEEQHYITVGYKQIEPKEIEMRVKVTAFLVGNKYRIYHSYEIKGQTWNKELWEFINANFKNEINGQNEVFYTLKGTMKEKNGFELRDEGDLLLREFSGTFVEGLIEDDLVSLSAYTNLLESYTLRINEKKINLQIGLRKNQKDDLIDVTIGTPIITSGY
;
A
#
# COMPACT_ATOMS: atom_id res chain seq x y z
N MET A 1 5.14 14.60 -26.73
CA MET A 1 6.31 14.87 -25.85
C MET A 1 5.96 15.52 -24.51
N LYS A 2 4.81 15.18 -23.89
CA LYS A 2 4.38 15.69 -22.56
C LYS A 2 4.22 14.59 -21.49
N SER A 3 4.21 13.31 -21.86
CA SER A 3 3.99 12.18 -20.93
C SER A 3 5.26 11.73 -20.19
N ILE A 4 6.45 11.89 -20.78
CA ILE A 4 7.72 11.46 -20.17
C ILE A 4 8.11 12.32 -18.94
N LYS A 5 7.68 13.59 -18.90
CA LYS A 5 8.00 14.48 -17.78
C LYS A 5 7.22 14.16 -16.50
N MET A 6 6.05 13.53 -16.59
CA MET A 6 5.22 13.21 -15.42
C MET A 6 5.73 11.93 -14.70
N THR A 7 6.22 10.96 -15.46
CA THR A 7 6.81 9.71 -14.91
C THR A 7 8.12 9.96 -14.16
N ILE A 8 8.94 10.92 -14.64
CA ILE A 8 10.22 11.27 -14.00
C ILE A 8 10.01 11.99 -12.66
N VAL A 9 8.94 12.79 -12.51
CA VAL A 9 8.63 13.47 -11.24
C VAL A 9 8.18 12.47 -10.17
N PHE A 10 7.45 11.42 -10.55
CA PHE A 10 7.01 10.36 -9.62
C PHE A 10 8.19 9.50 -9.11
N LEU A 11 9.19 9.23 -9.97
CA LEU A 11 10.41 8.49 -9.62
C LEU A 11 11.38 9.29 -8.73
N ILE A 12 11.45 10.62 -8.90
CA ILE A 12 12.27 11.50 -8.06
C ILE A 12 11.64 11.71 -6.67
N LEU A 13 10.30 11.74 -6.57
CA LEU A 13 9.62 11.73 -5.28
C LEU A 13 9.92 10.44 -4.50
N LEU A 14 9.90 9.27 -5.17
CA LEU A 14 10.24 7.97 -4.58
C LEU A 14 11.70 7.88 -4.07
N SER A 15 12.66 8.53 -4.73
CA SER A 15 14.07 8.49 -4.31
C SER A 15 14.37 9.41 -3.12
N PHE A 16 13.60 10.49 -2.91
CA PHE A 16 13.76 11.36 -1.74
C PHE A 16 13.33 10.70 -0.42
N PHE A 17 12.46 9.68 -0.47
CA PHE A 17 12.07 8.92 0.72
C PHE A 17 13.21 8.07 1.31
N TYR A 18 14.29 7.81 0.57
CA TYR A 18 15.35 6.89 1.00
C TYR A 18 16.39 7.47 1.98
N THR A 19 16.36 8.77 2.31
CA THR A 19 17.35 9.38 3.22
C THR A 19 16.89 9.53 4.66
N ASN A 20 15.63 9.19 4.98
CA ASN A 20 15.09 9.34 6.33
C ASN A 20 14.92 7.96 6.98
N ARG A 21 15.72 7.70 8.02
CA ARG A 21 15.58 6.48 8.84
C ARG A 21 14.17 6.42 9.42
N ALA A 22 13.40 5.46 8.94
CA ALA A 22 12.14 5.06 9.56
C ALA A 22 12.40 4.59 10.99
N VAL A 23 11.56 5.04 11.93
CA VAL A 23 11.58 4.55 13.30
C VAL A 23 10.62 3.35 13.32
N ASN A 24 11.19 2.14 13.33
CA ASN A 24 10.41 0.92 13.50
C ASN A 24 9.98 0.82 14.97
N SER A 25 8.74 1.23 15.28
CA SER A 25 8.07 0.72 16.47
C SER A 25 7.61 -0.71 16.16
N GLN A 26 7.86 -1.62 17.10
CA GLN A 26 7.44 -3.01 17.00
C GLN A 26 5.90 -3.05 17.09
N SER A 27 5.23 -2.99 15.93
CA SER A 27 3.78 -2.92 15.78
C SER A 27 3.12 -4.18 16.33
N ASN A 28 2.29 -4.01 17.35
CA ASN A 28 1.38 -5.06 17.84
C ASN A 28 -0.08 -4.80 17.40
N THR A 29 -0.29 -3.89 16.44
CA THR A 29 -1.64 -3.38 16.12
C THR A 29 -2.35 -4.13 15.02
N ASN A 30 -3.67 -4.26 15.17
CA ASN A 30 -4.58 -4.74 14.14
C ASN A 30 -4.93 -3.61 13.16
N GLY A 31 -3.92 -2.97 12.55
CA GLY A 31 -4.12 -1.71 11.80
C GLY A 31 -5.24 -1.79 10.75
N LEU A 32 -5.37 -2.91 10.03
CA LEU A 32 -6.46 -3.10 9.08
C LEU A 32 -7.85 -3.20 9.75
N LEU A 33 -7.94 -3.88 10.90
CA LEU A 33 -9.19 -4.00 11.67
C LEU A 33 -9.68 -2.62 12.12
N GLU A 34 -8.80 -1.84 12.75
CA GLU A 34 -9.11 -0.50 13.24
C GLU A 34 -9.59 0.43 12.11
N LEU A 35 -8.92 0.38 10.95
CA LEU A 35 -9.35 1.13 9.77
C LEU A 35 -10.75 0.72 9.32
N THR A 36 -11.03 -0.58 9.28
CA THR A 36 -12.32 -1.07 8.80
C THR A 36 -13.46 -0.78 9.77
N GLU A 37 -13.22 -0.77 11.07
CA GLU A 37 -14.22 -0.41 12.09
C GLU A 37 -14.66 1.05 11.91
N ILE A 38 -13.73 1.97 11.66
CA ILE A 38 -14.03 3.39 11.40
C ILE A 38 -14.79 3.55 10.08
N VAL A 39 -14.33 2.91 9.01
CA VAL A 39 -15.00 2.96 7.69
C VAL A 39 -16.44 2.44 7.77
N GLN A 40 -16.67 1.34 8.50
CA GLN A 40 -18.01 0.78 8.69
C GLN A 40 -18.90 1.67 9.56
N LYS A 41 -18.35 2.28 10.62
CA LYS A 41 -19.05 3.23 11.49
C LYS A 41 -19.58 4.43 10.70
N GLU A 42 -18.77 4.96 9.78
CA GLU A 42 -19.12 6.09 8.92
C GLU A 42 -19.99 5.71 7.71
N LYS A 43 -20.54 4.49 7.70
CA LYS A 43 -21.46 3.96 6.68
C LYS A 43 -20.86 3.96 5.27
N ILE A 44 -19.54 3.87 5.17
CA ILE A 44 -18.87 3.65 3.90
C ILE A 44 -19.01 2.17 3.55
N THR A 45 -19.55 1.90 2.36
CA THR A 45 -19.64 0.54 1.82
C THR A 45 -18.26 0.14 1.33
N LEU A 46 -17.60 -0.79 2.03
CA LEU A 46 -16.29 -1.28 1.62
C LEU A 46 -16.40 -2.11 0.33
N ASN A 47 -15.65 -1.74 -0.69
CA ASN A 47 -15.63 -2.41 -1.99
C ASN A 47 -14.38 -3.28 -2.19
N SER A 48 -13.24 -2.88 -1.61
CA SER A 48 -12.03 -3.70 -1.61
C SER A 48 -11.05 -3.28 -0.52
N TRP A 49 -10.17 -4.20 -0.17
CA TRP A 49 -9.05 -3.98 0.73
C TRP A 49 -7.78 -4.58 0.15
N LYS A 50 -6.63 -4.03 0.57
CA LYS A 50 -5.30 -4.47 0.15
C LYS A 50 -4.30 -4.31 1.28
N ILE A 51 -3.47 -5.31 1.48
CA ILE A 51 -2.25 -5.29 2.28
C ILE A 51 -1.09 -5.39 1.30
N TYR A 52 -0.17 -4.43 1.36
CA TYR A 52 1.08 -4.46 0.61
C TYR A 52 2.25 -4.52 1.60
N ILE A 53 3.11 -5.53 1.47
CA ILE A 53 4.21 -5.78 2.40
C ILE A 53 5.50 -5.73 1.61
N MET A 54 6.42 -4.87 1.99
CA MET A 54 7.75 -4.77 1.39
C MET A 54 8.80 -5.31 2.37
N LYS A 55 9.51 -6.36 1.94
CA LYS A 55 10.63 -6.93 2.71
C LYS A 55 11.84 -5.98 2.64
N PRO A 56 12.76 -6.05 3.63
CA PRO A 56 14.02 -5.33 3.56
C PRO A 56 14.76 -5.60 2.25
N VAL A 57 15.26 -4.51 1.66
CA VAL A 57 16.02 -4.55 0.41
C VAL A 57 17.31 -5.35 0.60
N LYS A 58 17.62 -6.23 -0.37
CA LYS A 58 18.83 -7.04 -0.37
C LYS A 58 19.76 -6.62 -1.51
N ASP A 59 21.00 -6.30 -1.17
CA ASP A 59 22.03 -6.02 -2.16
C ASP A 59 22.85 -7.28 -2.47
N VAL A 60 23.08 -7.54 -3.76
CA VAL A 60 23.94 -8.64 -4.23
C VAL A 60 24.89 -8.16 -5.32
N THR A 61 25.96 -8.90 -5.59
CA THR A 61 27.05 -8.46 -6.48
C THR A 61 27.08 -9.17 -7.83
N SER A 62 26.24 -10.18 -8.04
CA SER A 62 26.23 -10.93 -9.30
C SER A 62 24.82 -11.37 -9.71
N GLU A 63 24.60 -11.53 -11.02
CA GLU A 63 23.37 -12.10 -11.56
C GLU A 63 23.08 -13.52 -11.01
N LYS A 64 24.13 -14.30 -10.76
CA LYS A 64 24.00 -15.64 -10.16
C LYS A 64 23.43 -15.58 -8.74
N ASP A 65 23.70 -14.51 -7.99
CA ASP A 65 23.12 -14.30 -6.66
C ASP A 65 21.66 -13.86 -6.76
N ILE A 66 21.27 -13.08 -7.78
CA ILE A 66 19.87 -12.75 -8.08
C ILE A 66 19.08 -14.03 -8.34
N GLN A 67 19.58 -14.89 -9.23
CA GLN A 67 18.93 -16.15 -9.58
C GLN A 67 18.75 -17.06 -8.36
N ARG A 68 19.79 -17.20 -7.53
CA ARG A 68 19.71 -17.96 -6.27
C ARG A 68 18.66 -17.41 -5.31
N GLU A 69 18.52 -16.09 -5.24
CA GLU A 69 17.52 -15.47 -4.38
C GLU A 69 16.10 -15.69 -4.92
N ILE A 70 15.89 -15.57 -6.24
CA ILE A 70 14.60 -15.87 -6.88
C ILE A 70 14.22 -17.33 -6.63
N GLU A 71 15.13 -18.28 -6.87
CA GLU A 71 14.89 -19.71 -6.65
C GLU A 71 14.54 -20.02 -5.19
N ARG A 72 15.24 -19.38 -4.24
CA ARG A 72 14.94 -19.51 -2.81
C ARG A 72 13.52 -19.02 -2.51
N ILE A 73 13.14 -17.84 -2.99
CA ILE A 73 11.79 -17.29 -2.77
C ILE A 73 10.72 -18.18 -3.42
N GLN A 74 10.96 -18.66 -4.63
CA GLN A 74 10.03 -19.58 -5.30
C GLN A 74 9.81 -20.87 -4.53
N LYS A 75 10.85 -21.38 -3.87
CA LYS A 75 10.79 -22.56 -3.01
C LYS A 75 10.05 -22.28 -1.71
N ASP A 76 10.30 -21.13 -1.08
CA ASP A 76 9.65 -20.78 0.19
C ASP A 76 8.14 -20.50 0.01
N GLU A 77 7.74 -20.03 -1.17
CA GLU A 77 6.36 -19.68 -1.52
C GLU A 77 5.67 -20.82 -2.31
N GLU A 78 5.56 -21.98 -1.67
CA GLU A 78 4.90 -23.15 -2.26
C GLU A 78 3.41 -22.87 -2.58
N GLY A 79 2.98 -23.31 -3.77
CA GLY A 79 1.60 -23.14 -4.24
C GLY A 79 1.32 -21.85 -5.01
N TYR A 80 2.31 -20.97 -5.20
CA TYR A 80 2.21 -19.87 -6.16
C TYR A 80 2.49 -20.35 -7.59
N LYS A 81 1.76 -19.79 -8.55
CA LYS A 81 2.02 -19.93 -9.98
C LYS A 81 2.90 -18.77 -10.44
N TRP A 82 4.06 -19.08 -11.00
CA TRP A 82 5.09 -18.10 -11.33
C TRP A 82 5.08 -17.69 -12.80
N ASP A 83 5.11 -16.38 -13.06
CA ASP A 83 5.42 -15.74 -14.35
C ASP A 83 6.78 -15.06 -14.22
N ILE A 84 7.74 -15.46 -15.05
CA ILE A 84 9.11 -14.98 -15.04
C ILE A 84 9.30 -14.11 -16.29
N ARG A 85 9.58 -12.82 -16.09
CA ARG A 85 9.87 -11.89 -17.17
C ARG A 85 11.28 -11.32 -16.98
N ARG A 86 12.14 -11.57 -17.95
CA ARG A 86 13.42 -10.91 -18.05
C ARG A 86 13.32 -9.85 -19.13
N ASP A 87 13.60 -8.60 -18.78
CA ASP A 87 13.73 -7.58 -19.81
C ASP A 87 15.17 -7.62 -20.34
N GLU A 88 15.39 -8.49 -21.34
CA GLU A 88 16.71 -8.67 -21.97
C GLU A 88 17.08 -7.49 -22.89
N GLY A 89 16.20 -6.50 -23.08
CA GLY A 89 16.34 -5.43 -24.07
C GLY A 89 16.59 -4.03 -23.51
N SER A 90 16.67 -3.84 -22.20
CA SER A 90 16.94 -2.53 -21.58
C SER A 90 18.39 -2.43 -21.09
N GLU A 91 19.01 -1.24 -21.23
CA GLU A 91 20.39 -0.96 -20.77
C GLU A 91 20.53 -1.13 -19.25
N GLU A 92 19.42 -1.12 -18.54
CA GLU A 92 19.31 -1.43 -17.13
C GLU A 92 18.85 -2.88 -17.00
N GLN A 93 19.72 -3.80 -16.60
CA GLN A 93 19.33 -5.20 -16.43
C GLN A 93 18.20 -5.34 -15.39
N HIS A 94 16.97 -5.60 -15.86
CA HIS A 94 15.77 -5.72 -15.02
C HIS A 94 15.32 -7.18 -14.95
N TYR A 95 15.35 -7.74 -13.74
CA TYR A 95 14.72 -9.03 -13.45
C TYR A 95 13.36 -8.77 -12.81
N ILE A 96 12.30 -9.38 -13.35
CA ILE A 96 10.96 -9.30 -12.75
C ILE A 96 10.39 -10.72 -12.66
N THR A 97 10.07 -11.16 -11.45
CA THR A 97 9.41 -12.44 -11.23
C THR A 97 8.16 -12.21 -10.39
N VAL A 98 7.03 -12.74 -10.85
CA VAL A 98 5.73 -12.53 -10.21
C VAL A 98 5.05 -13.87 -9.97
N GLY A 99 4.75 -14.17 -8.71
CA GLY A 99 3.95 -15.31 -8.30
C GLY A 99 2.52 -14.89 -8.02
N TYR A 100 1.55 -15.73 -8.40
CA TYR A 100 0.12 -15.52 -8.12
C TYR A 100 -0.48 -16.72 -7.39
N LYS A 101 -1.34 -16.44 -6.41
CA LYS A 101 -2.11 -17.44 -5.66
C LYS A 101 -3.49 -16.88 -5.34
N GLN A 102 -4.49 -17.75 -5.34
CA GLN A 102 -5.86 -17.41 -5.00
C GLN A 102 -6.35 -18.37 -3.91
N ILE A 103 -7.02 -17.85 -2.89
CA ILE A 103 -7.54 -18.63 -1.77
C ILE A 103 -9.06 -18.65 -1.85
N GLU A 104 -9.59 -19.76 -2.34
CA GLU A 104 -11.01 -20.05 -2.35
C GLU A 104 -11.44 -20.83 -1.08
N PRO A 105 -12.66 -20.64 -0.56
CA PRO A 105 -13.75 -19.77 -1.05
C PRO A 105 -13.70 -18.34 -0.48
N LYS A 106 -12.55 -17.90 0.05
CA LYS A 106 -12.41 -16.59 0.73
C LYS A 106 -12.19 -15.42 -0.24
N GLU A 107 -12.12 -15.69 -1.55
CA GLU A 107 -11.90 -14.70 -2.62
C GLU A 107 -10.67 -13.79 -2.36
N ILE A 108 -9.61 -14.35 -1.77
CA ILE A 108 -8.36 -13.62 -1.53
C ILE A 108 -7.42 -13.84 -2.71
N GLU A 109 -6.97 -12.75 -3.30
CA GLU A 109 -5.90 -12.75 -4.30
C GLU A 109 -4.57 -12.38 -3.65
N MET A 110 -3.53 -13.15 -3.96
CA MET A 110 -2.18 -12.96 -3.49
C MET A 110 -1.21 -12.83 -4.64
N ARG A 111 -0.26 -11.92 -4.50
CA ARG A 111 0.83 -11.71 -5.46
C ARG A 111 2.15 -11.55 -4.72
N VAL A 112 3.16 -12.29 -5.15
CA VAL A 112 4.55 -12.08 -4.75
C VAL A 112 5.27 -11.46 -5.94
N LYS A 113 6.04 -10.41 -5.71
CA LYS A 113 6.84 -9.75 -6.75
C LYS A 113 8.27 -9.61 -6.28
N VAL A 114 9.19 -10.11 -7.08
CA VAL A 114 10.64 -9.94 -6.91
C VAL A 114 11.16 -9.14 -8.09
N THR A 115 11.86 -8.05 -7.82
CA THR A 115 12.53 -7.25 -8.85
C THR A 115 13.97 -6.98 -8.50
N ALA A 116 14.88 -7.09 -9.47
CA ALA A 116 16.27 -6.73 -9.28
C ALA A 116 16.72 -5.70 -10.33
N PHE A 117 17.45 -4.69 -9.86
CA PHE A 117 17.97 -3.59 -10.68
C PHE A 117 19.44 -3.34 -10.35
N LEU A 118 20.25 -3.01 -11.36
CA LEU A 118 21.63 -2.58 -11.15
C LEU A 118 21.66 -1.13 -10.64
N VAL A 119 22.24 -0.90 -9.46
CA VAL A 119 22.42 0.43 -8.85
C VAL A 119 23.90 0.60 -8.50
N GLY A 120 24.61 1.41 -9.29
CA GLY A 120 26.07 1.51 -9.18
C GLY A 120 26.74 0.17 -9.54
N ASN A 121 27.40 -0.46 -8.58
CA ASN A 121 28.12 -1.73 -8.77
C ASN A 121 27.44 -2.94 -8.09
N LYS A 122 26.19 -2.80 -7.64
CA LYS A 122 25.43 -3.86 -6.98
C LYS A 122 24.04 -3.97 -7.58
N TYR A 123 23.48 -5.17 -7.54
CA TYR A 123 22.07 -5.38 -7.81
C TYR A 123 21.29 -5.22 -6.51
N ARG A 124 20.23 -4.44 -6.60
CA ARG A 124 19.28 -4.24 -5.51
C ARG A 124 18.04 -5.08 -5.76
N ILE A 125 17.77 -6.01 -4.87
CA ILE A 125 16.60 -6.90 -4.93
C ILE A 125 15.52 -6.34 -4.02
N TYR A 126 14.36 -6.08 -4.62
CA TYR A 126 13.12 -5.76 -3.94
C TYR A 126 12.21 -6.98 -3.94
N HIS A 127 11.61 -7.26 -2.80
CA HIS A 127 10.69 -8.38 -2.61
C HIS A 127 9.44 -7.86 -1.89
N SER A 128 8.28 -8.04 -2.52
CA SER A 128 7.01 -7.56 -1.97
C SER A 128 5.88 -8.56 -2.13
N TYR A 129 4.92 -8.48 -1.21
CA TYR A 129 3.67 -9.22 -1.21
C TYR A 129 2.50 -8.25 -1.36
N GLU A 130 1.50 -8.65 -2.13
CA GLU A 130 0.19 -8.00 -2.18
C GLU A 130 -0.86 -9.05 -1.82
N ILE A 131 -1.72 -8.73 -0.86
CA ILE A 131 -2.85 -9.55 -0.42
C ILE A 131 -4.09 -8.67 -0.52
N LYS A 132 -5.10 -9.06 -1.30
CA LYS A 132 -6.29 -8.23 -1.52
C LYS A 132 -7.55 -9.07 -1.59
N GLY A 133 -8.69 -8.42 -1.37
CA GLY A 133 -10.01 -9.01 -1.49
C GLY A 133 -11.10 -7.95 -1.64
N GLN A 134 -12.31 -8.40 -1.92
CA GLN A 134 -13.48 -7.52 -2.12
C GLN A 134 -14.42 -7.53 -0.90
N THR A 135 -14.50 -8.65 -0.20
CA THR A 135 -15.34 -8.81 0.99
C THR A 135 -14.50 -8.65 2.25
N TRP A 136 -15.09 -8.10 3.32
CA TRP A 136 -14.43 -7.94 4.61
C TRP A 136 -15.34 -8.36 5.76
N ASN A 137 -14.78 -9.14 6.67
CA ASN A 137 -15.38 -9.48 7.95
C ASN A 137 -14.29 -9.86 8.97
N LYS A 138 -14.69 -10.03 10.23
CA LYS A 138 -13.76 -10.34 11.31
C LYS A 138 -13.05 -11.69 11.13
N GLU A 139 -13.74 -12.72 10.62
CA GLU A 139 -13.15 -14.05 10.39
C GLU A 139 -12.04 -14.01 9.34
N LEU A 140 -12.20 -13.16 8.31
CA LEU A 140 -11.18 -12.92 7.29
C LEU A 140 -9.93 -12.27 7.89
N TRP A 141 -10.11 -11.29 8.79
CA TRP A 141 -8.99 -10.70 9.53
C TRP A 141 -8.28 -11.74 10.39
N GLU A 142 -9.01 -12.56 11.13
CA GLU A 142 -8.43 -13.62 11.95
C GLU A 142 -7.62 -14.61 11.11
N PHE A 143 -8.14 -14.98 9.92
CA PHE A 143 -7.41 -15.81 8.96
C PHE A 143 -6.12 -15.13 8.47
N ILE A 144 -6.18 -13.86 8.05
CA ILE A 144 -5.01 -13.12 7.57
C ILE A 144 -3.98 -12.99 8.69
N ASN A 145 -4.39 -12.56 9.87
CA ASN A 145 -3.51 -12.38 11.01
C ASN A 145 -2.85 -13.70 11.42
N ALA A 146 -3.57 -14.83 11.40
CA ALA A 146 -2.98 -16.13 11.72
C ALA A 146 -1.92 -16.59 10.70
N ASN A 147 -2.14 -16.33 9.41
CA ASN A 147 -1.26 -16.81 8.34
C ASN A 147 -0.11 -15.86 7.98
N PHE A 148 -0.26 -14.56 8.25
CA PHE A 148 0.68 -13.50 7.84
C PHE A 148 1.18 -12.66 9.02
N LYS A 149 1.03 -13.15 10.26
CA LYS A 149 1.43 -12.40 11.47
C LYS A 149 2.87 -11.92 11.40
N ASN A 150 3.79 -12.77 10.94
CA ASN A 150 5.21 -12.47 10.93
C ASN A 150 5.57 -11.49 9.80
N GLU A 151 4.85 -11.58 8.68
CA GLU A 151 4.97 -10.66 7.55
C GLU A 151 4.48 -9.27 7.95
N ILE A 152 3.39 -9.21 8.73
CA ILE A 152 2.73 -7.97 9.13
C ILE A 152 3.41 -7.31 10.34
N ASN A 153 3.73 -8.07 11.39
CA ASN A 153 4.29 -7.54 12.64
C ASN A 153 5.83 -7.62 12.71
N GLY A 154 6.46 -8.07 11.62
CA GLY A 154 7.91 -8.19 11.52
C GLY A 154 8.61 -6.86 11.23
N GLN A 155 9.79 -6.93 10.63
CA GLN A 155 10.58 -5.76 10.21
C GLN A 155 10.23 -5.26 8.80
N ASN A 156 9.07 -5.66 8.28
CA ASN A 156 8.66 -5.31 6.92
C ASN A 156 7.92 -3.98 6.93
N GLU A 157 7.98 -3.25 5.82
CA GLU A 157 7.14 -2.08 5.64
C GLU A 157 5.76 -2.55 5.18
N VAL A 158 4.73 -2.24 5.96
CA VAL A 158 3.36 -2.70 5.70
C VAL A 158 2.48 -1.51 5.37
N PHE A 159 1.75 -1.65 4.28
CA PHE A 159 0.80 -0.66 3.80
C PHE A 159 -0.58 -1.30 3.75
N TYR A 160 -1.57 -0.58 4.26
CA TYR A 160 -2.97 -0.97 4.13
C TYR A 160 -3.69 0.01 3.21
N THR A 161 -4.62 -0.49 2.41
CA THR A 161 -5.51 0.34 1.60
C THR A 161 -6.92 -0.21 1.68
N LEU A 162 -7.87 0.64 2.00
CA LEU A 162 -9.30 0.38 1.92
C LEU A 162 -9.89 1.26 0.81
N LYS A 163 -10.74 0.67 -0.03
CA LYS A 163 -11.54 1.40 -1.00
C LYS A 163 -13.01 1.11 -0.74
N GLY A 164 -13.80 2.15 -0.67
CA GLY A 164 -15.23 2.06 -0.46
C GLY A 164 -15.97 3.17 -1.18
N THR A 165 -17.28 3.16 -1.04
CA THR A 165 -18.18 4.17 -1.60
C THR A 165 -19.19 4.61 -0.55
N MET A 166 -19.59 5.87 -0.62
CA MET A 166 -20.67 6.41 0.20
C MET A 166 -21.55 7.34 -0.62
N LYS A 167 -22.78 7.58 -0.17
CA LYS A 167 -23.72 8.47 -0.87
C LYS A 167 -23.53 9.91 -0.44
N GLU A 168 -23.72 10.83 -1.38
CA GLU A 168 -23.88 12.25 -1.03
C GLU A 168 -25.10 12.45 -0.12
N LYS A 169 -24.94 13.31 0.88
CA LYS A 169 -26.02 13.71 1.81
C LYS A 169 -26.56 15.08 1.39
N ASN A 170 -27.73 15.48 1.89
CA ASN A 170 -28.22 16.84 1.61
C ASN A 170 -27.31 17.89 2.27
N GLY A 171 -26.92 18.92 1.50
CA GLY A 171 -25.97 19.95 1.97
C GLY A 171 -24.52 19.44 2.06
N PHE A 172 -24.17 18.44 1.26
CA PHE A 172 -22.86 17.81 1.28
C PHE A 172 -21.75 18.70 0.71
N GLU A 173 -20.74 18.95 1.54
CA GLU A 173 -19.44 19.45 1.10
C GLU A 173 -18.39 18.35 1.25
N LEU A 174 -17.67 18.05 0.16
CA LEU A 174 -16.68 16.96 0.14
C LEU A 174 -15.57 17.17 1.19
N ARG A 175 -15.21 18.43 1.41
CA ARG A 175 -14.25 18.83 2.43
C ARG A 175 -14.70 18.47 3.83
N ASP A 176 -15.96 18.76 4.17
CA ASP A 176 -16.50 18.48 5.51
C ASP A 176 -16.48 16.99 5.83
N GLU A 177 -16.73 16.14 4.82
CA GLU A 177 -16.63 14.70 4.96
C GLU A 177 -15.16 14.24 5.13
N GLY A 178 -14.21 14.89 4.44
CA GLY A 178 -12.78 14.67 4.65
C GLY A 178 -12.35 15.03 6.08
N ASP A 179 -12.79 16.17 6.59
CA ASP A 179 -12.49 16.64 7.95
C ASP A 179 -13.18 15.77 9.02
N LEU A 180 -14.39 15.26 8.74
CA LEU A 180 -15.06 14.26 9.58
C LEU A 180 -14.23 12.99 9.68
N LEU A 181 -13.84 12.38 8.56
CA LEU A 181 -13.04 11.16 8.57
C LEU A 181 -11.70 11.37 9.26
N LEU A 182 -11.03 12.49 8.98
CA LEU A 182 -9.79 12.85 9.65
C LEU A 182 -9.96 12.87 11.17
N ARG A 183 -11.05 13.45 11.67
CA ARG A 183 -11.38 13.48 13.11
C ARG A 183 -11.68 12.09 13.66
N GLU A 184 -12.43 11.26 12.95
CA GLU A 184 -12.73 9.88 13.38
C GLU A 184 -11.47 9.03 13.49
N PHE A 185 -10.49 9.25 12.61
CA PHE A 185 -9.16 8.66 12.72
C PHE A 185 -8.27 9.33 13.77
N SER A 186 -8.76 10.29 14.55
CA SER A 186 -7.94 11.10 15.48
C SER A 186 -6.68 11.67 14.79
N GLY A 187 -6.83 12.02 13.51
CA GLY A 187 -5.75 12.43 12.64
C GLY A 187 -5.43 13.92 12.79
N THR A 188 -4.13 14.22 12.84
CA THR A 188 -3.60 15.57 12.71
C THR A 188 -3.24 15.81 11.25
N PHE A 189 -3.92 16.77 10.61
CA PHE A 189 -3.64 17.18 9.24
C PHE A 189 -2.16 17.62 9.08
N VAL A 190 -1.52 17.16 8.00
CA VAL A 190 -0.14 17.51 7.66
C VAL A 190 -0.10 18.34 6.38
N GLU A 191 -0.72 17.83 5.31
CA GLU A 191 -0.85 18.47 4.00
C GLU A 191 -2.02 17.85 3.22
N GLY A 192 -2.44 18.48 2.13
CA GLY A 192 -3.51 17.94 1.29
C GLY A 192 -3.82 18.78 0.06
N LEU A 193 -4.62 18.18 -0.83
CA LEU A 193 -5.21 18.80 -2.02
C LEU A 193 -6.74 18.84 -1.82
N ILE A 194 -7.33 20.02 -1.99
CA ILE A 194 -8.78 20.22 -1.83
C ILE A 194 -9.29 20.95 -3.06
N GLU A 195 -10.15 20.28 -3.81
CA GLU A 195 -10.87 20.74 -4.99
C GLU A 195 -12.37 20.37 -4.83
N ASP A 196 -13.24 20.89 -5.69
CA ASP A 196 -14.71 20.72 -5.54
C ASP A 196 -15.16 19.25 -5.62
N ASP A 197 -14.44 18.42 -6.38
CA ASP A 197 -14.71 17.00 -6.62
C ASP A 197 -13.62 16.06 -6.08
N LEU A 198 -12.59 16.60 -5.42
CA LEU A 198 -11.47 15.83 -4.88
C LEU A 198 -10.97 16.39 -3.55
N VAL A 199 -10.88 15.53 -2.54
CA VAL A 199 -10.19 15.82 -1.27
C VAL A 199 -9.15 14.74 -1.05
N SER A 200 -7.90 15.14 -0.83
CA SER A 200 -6.79 14.24 -0.49
C SER A 200 -6.05 14.81 0.69
N LEU A 201 -6.09 14.12 1.83
CA LEU A 201 -5.51 14.55 3.10
C LEU A 201 -4.41 13.57 3.52
N SER A 202 -3.22 14.09 3.78
CA SER A 202 -2.15 13.36 4.46
C SER A 202 -2.13 13.78 5.93
N ALA A 203 -2.06 12.81 6.82
CA ALA A 203 -2.21 13.02 8.26
C ALA A 203 -1.32 12.09 9.09
N TYR A 204 -1.21 12.43 10.37
CA TYR A 204 -0.64 11.58 11.40
C TYR A 204 -1.71 11.21 12.43
N THR A 205 -1.80 9.94 12.80
CA THR A 205 -2.68 9.44 13.86
C THR A 205 -1.90 8.56 14.83
N ASN A 206 -2.23 8.65 16.11
CA ASN A 206 -1.72 7.74 17.14
C ASN A 206 -2.52 6.44 17.24
N LEU A 207 -3.63 6.30 16.52
CA LEU A 207 -4.41 5.06 16.51
C LEU A 207 -3.62 3.91 15.89
N LEU A 208 -2.85 4.22 14.85
CA LEU A 208 -2.05 3.25 14.13
C LEU A 208 -0.61 3.29 14.64
N GLU A 209 -0.15 2.23 15.33
CA GLU A 209 1.28 2.02 15.61
C GLU A 209 2.02 1.48 14.37
N SER A 210 1.72 2.05 13.20
CA SER A 210 2.20 1.59 11.90
C SER A 210 3.51 2.28 11.48
N TYR A 211 4.12 1.69 10.45
CA TYR A 211 5.22 2.30 9.71
C TYR A 211 4.87 3.75 9.34
N THR A 212 5.75 4.68 9.71
CA THR A 212 5.54 6.11 9.57
C THR A 212 6.51 6.69 8.55
N LEU A 213 6.00 7.43 7.58
CA LEU A 213 6.81 8.20 6.63
C LEU A 213 7.05 9.61 7.14
N ARG A 214 8.01 10.32 6.54
CA ARG A 214 8.26 11.73 6.85
C ARG A 214 8.18 12.59 5.60
N ILE A 215 7.46 13.71 5.69
CA ILE A 215 7.43 14.78 4.70
C ILE A 215 7.81 16.07 5.40
N ASN A 216 8.89 16.73 4.95
CA ASN A 216 9.40 17.98 5.55
C ASN A 216 9.51 17.87 7.09
N GLU A 217 10.13 16.79 7.58
CA GLU A 217 10.30 16.43 8.99
C GLU A 217 9.02 16.07 9.76
N LYS A 218 7.83 16.31 9.21
CA LYS A 218 6.55 15.89 9.79
C LYS A 218 6.29 14.42 9.50
N LYS A 219 5.79 13.70 10.51
CA LYS A 219 5.39 12.30 10.39
C LYS A 219 4.05 12.20 9.67
N ILE A 220 3.88 11.19 8.83
CA ILE A 220 2.59 10.78 8.24
C ILE A 220 2.43 9.27 8.36
N ASN A 221 1.23 8.83 8.68
CA ASN A 221 0.85 7.40 8.69
C ASN A 221 -0.61 7.17 8.29
N LEU A 222 -1.28 8.17 7.75
CA LEU A 222 -2.65 8.10 7.27
C LEU A 222 -2.81 8.97 6.04
N GLN A 223 -3.51 8.46 5.03
CA GLN A 223 -3.95 9.20 3.87
C GLN A 223 -5.44 8.92 3.61
N ILE A 224 -6.21 9.98 3.41
CA ILE A 224 -7.65 9.94 3.15
C ILE A 224 -7.89 10.58 1.79
N GLY A 225 -8.52 9.85 0.88
CA GLY A 225 -8.90 10.34 -0.44
C GLY A 225 -10.40 10.22 -0.65
N LEU A 226 -11.06 11.31 -1.00
CA LEU A 226 -12.47 11.36 -1.37
C LEU A 226 -12.58 11.93 -2.77
N ARG A 227 -13.37 11.29 -3.63
CA ARG A 227 -13.62 11.78 -4.97
C ARG A 227 -15.08 11.64 -5.33
N LYS A 228 -15.71 12.71 -5.79
CA LYS A 228 -17.07 12.62 -6.34
C LYS A 228 -17.04 11.84 -7.64
N ASN A 229 -17.89 10.84 -7.75
CA ASN A 229 -18.15 10.21 -9.02
C ASN A 229 -19.12 11.10 -9.80
N GLN A 230 -18.75 11.48 -11.02
CA GLN A 230 -19.58 12.39 -11.82
C GLN A 230 -20.82 11.70 -12.43
N LYS A 231 -20.96 10.38 -12.29
CA LYS A 231 -22.01 9.58 -12.95
C LYS A 231 -23.10 9.09 -12.01
N ASP A 232 -22.79 8.91 -10.74
CA ASP A 232 -23.71 8.50 -9.69
C ASP A 232 -23.43 9.40 -8.48
N ASP A 233 -24.44 9.69 -7.64
CA ASP A 233 -24.30 10.55 -6.45
C ASP A 233 -23.50 9.82 -5.33
N LEU A 234 -22.41 9.14 -5.73
CA LEU A 234 -21.48 8.41 -4.89
C LEU A 234 -20.16 9.15 -4.80
N ILE A 235 -19.55 8.99 -3.65
CA ILE A 235 -18.20 9.43 -3.37
C ILE A 235 -17.35 8.18 -3.23
N ASP A 236 -16.31 8.09 -4.05
CA ASP A 236 -15.24 7.11 -3.87
C ASP A 236 -14.40 7.52 -2.66
N VAL A 237 -14.26 6.60 -1.72
CA VAL A 237 -13.46 6.78 -0.50
C VAL A 237 -12.28 5.83 -0.56
N THR A 238 -11.07 6.35 -0.41
CA THR A 238 -9.84 5.57 -0.30
C THR A 238 -9.10 5.95 0.97
N ILE A 239 -8.85 4.98 1.85
CA ILE A 239 -8.04 5.17 3.07
C ILE A 239 -6.76 4.37 2.92
N GLY A 240 -5.61 5.00 3.16
CA GLY A 240 -4.29 4.38 3.09
C GLY A 240 -3.48 4.61 4.36
N THR A 241 -2.61 3.67 4.72
CA THR A 241 -1.58 3.85 5.75
C THR A 241 -0.28 3.18 5.29
N PRO A 242 0.89 3.82 5.46
CA PRO A 242 1.01 5.26 5.72
C PRO A 242 0.49 6.13 4.57
N ILE A 243 0.46 5.58 3.35
CA ILE A 243 0.00 6.23 2.12
C ILE A 243 -0.75 5.24 1.22
N ILE A 244 -1.51 5.76 0.26
CA ILE A 244 -2.17 4.98 -0.78
C ILE A 244 -1.12 4.54 -1.81
N THR A 245 -0.88 3.23 -1.94
CA THR A 245 0.20 2.67 -2.78
C THR A 245 -0.22 2.33 -4.22
N SER A 246 -1.49 2.54 -4.56
CA SER A 246 -1.99 2.42 -5.94
C SER A 246 -2.50 3.78 -6.39
N GLY A 247 -2.05 4.28 -7.54
CA GLY A 247 -2.64 5.46 -8.17
C GLY A 247 -4.15 5.29 -8.38
N TYR A 248 -4.85 6.42 -8.43
CA TYR A 248 -6.26 6.50 -8.80
C TYR A 248 -6.49 6.04 -10.24
#